data_AF-A0A3D4NLE5-F1
#
_entry.id   AF-A0A3D4NLE5-F1
#
_cell.length_a   1.000
_cell.length_b   1.000
_cell.length_c   1.000
_cell.angle_alpha   90.00
_cell.angle_beta   90.00
_cell.angle_gamma   90.00
#
_symmetry.space_group_name_H-M   'P 1'
#
loop_
_entity.id
_entity.type
_entity.pdbx_description
1 polymer ?
#
loop_
_entity_poly.entity_id
_entity_poly.type
_entity_poly.pdbx_seq_one_letter_code
_entity_poly.pdbx_strand_id
1 'polypeptide(L)' 'AVPAGWRTVGKSGLKKECLAYIEETWTDMRPLSLRQKMEEQVAVAH' A
#
# COMPACT_ATOMS: atom_id res chain seq x y z
N ALA A 1 16.60 14.02 -2.42
CA ALA A 1 16.01 13.73 -1.10
C ALA A 1 14.57 13.24 -1.28
N VAL A 2 14.01 12.52 -0.30
CA VAL A 2 12.60 12.10 -0.33
C VAL A 2 11.70 13.33 -0.07
N PRO A 3 10.62 13.55 -0.85
CA PRO A 3 9.71 14.68 -0.63
C PRO A 3 9.00 14.64 0.72
N ALA A 4 8.60 15.81 1.23
CA ALA A 4 7.80 15.91 2.45
C ALA A 4 6.48 15.14 2.32
N GLY A 5 6.08 14.45 3.39
CA GLY A 5 4.89 13.58 3.39
C GLY A 5 5.14 12.17 2.82
N TRP A 6 6.31 11.89 2.24
CA TRP A 6 6.71 10.56 1.80
C TRP A 6 7.73 9.93 2.76
N ARG A 7 7.70 8.60 2.82
CA ARG A 7 8.66 7.79 3.58
C ARG A 7 9.14 6.61 2.72
N THR A 8 10.41 6.25 2.84
CA THR A 8 10.94 5.02 2.24
C THR A 8 10.46 3.79 3.02
N VAL A 9 10.01 2.75 2.34
CA VAL A 9 9.53 1.49 2.92
C VAL A 9 9.85 0.31 1.99
N GLY A 10 9.76 -0.91 2.52
CA GLY A 10 9.87 -2.12 1.71
C GLY A 10 11.30 -2.45 1.27
N LYS A 11 11.44 -2.96 0.05
CA LYS A 11 12.71 -3.47 -0.49
C LYS A 11 13.61 -2.36 -1.06
N SER A 12 14.89 -2.39 -0.66
CA SER A 12 15.97 -1.62 -1.30
C SER A 12 16.85 -2.56 -2.11
N GLY A 13 17.22 -2.20 -3.33
CA GLY A 13 18.02 -3.07 -4.21
C GLY A 13 18.00 -2.58 -5.66
N LEU A 14 18.22 -3.50 -6.60
CA LEU A 14 18.13 -3.19 -8.02
C LEU A 14 16.69 -2.81 -8.40
N LYS A 15 16.55 -1.97 -9.43
CA LYS A 15 15.22 -1.54 -9.92
C LYS A 15 14.26 -2.71 -10.13
N LYS A 16 14.73 -3.81 -10.74
CA LYS A 16 13.92 -5.01 -11.00
C LYS A 16 13.36 -5.61 -9.70
N GLU A 17 14.14 -5.62 -8.64
CA GLU A 17 13.75 -6.19 -7.36
C GLU A 17 12.73 -5.31 -6.63
N CYS A 18 12.93 -3.99 -6.66
CA CYS A 18 11.97 -3.04 -6.09
C CYS A 18 10.63 -3.12 -6.83
N LEU A 19 10.64 -3.24 -8.17
CA LEU A 19 9.43 -3.38 -8.97
C LEU A 19 8.68 -4.69 -8.67
N ALA A 20 9.41 -5.81 -8.57
CA ALA A 20 8.81 -7.10 -8.22
C ALA A 20 8.13 -7.05 -6.83
N TYR A 21 8.76 -6.40 -5.84
CA TYR A 21 8.17 -6.22 -4.52
C TYR A 21 6.89 -5.38 -4.56
N ILE A 22 6.88 -4.30 -5.35
CA ILE A 22 5.69 -3.45 -5.51
C ILE A 22 4.54 -4.26 -6.13
N GLU A 23 4.82 -5.05 -7.18
CA GLU A 23 3.82 -5.89 -7.85
C GLU A 23 3.24 -6.96 -6.91
N GLU A 24 4.09 -7.60 -6.09
CA GLU A 24 3.66 -8.63 -5.14
C GLU A 24 2.83 -8.06 -3.98
N THR A 25 3.20 -6.88 -3.47
CA THR A 25 2.62 -6.36 -2.22
C THR A 25 1.51 -5.36 -2.40
N TRP A 26 1.46 -4.67 -3.55
CA TRP A 26 0.43 -3.68 -3.83
C TRP A 26 -0.75 -4.29 -4.59
N THR A 27 -1.32 -5.36 -4.03
CA THR A 27 -2.44 -6.09 -4.64
C THR A 27 -3.79 -5.38 -4.51
N ASP A 28 -3.93 -4.53 -3.48
CA ASP A 28 -5.10 -3.68 -3.29
C ASP A 28 -4.73 -2.21 -3.53
N MET A 29 -5.18 -1.68 -4.67
CA MET A 29 -4.90 -0.31 -5.08
C MET A 29 -5.84 0.74 -4.48
N ARG A 30 -6.80 0.34 -3.63
CA ARG A 30 -7.73 1.29 -3.02
C ARG A 30 -7.00 2.24 -2.05
N PRO A 31 -7.34 3.54 -2.03
CA PRO A 31 -6.86 4.46 -1.01
C PRO A 31 -7.17 3.93 0.39
N LEU A 32 -6.27 4.17 1.36
CA LEU A 32 -6.42 3.68 2.74
C LEU A 32 -7.79 4.06 3.34
N SER A 33 -8.22 5.30 3.14
CA SER A 33 -9.51 5.78 3.66
C SER A 33 -10.71 5.03 3.08
N LEU A 34 -10.63 4.55 1.83
CA LEU A 34 -11.69 3.74 1.23
C LEU A 34 -11.69 2.33 1.81
N ARG A 35 -10.51 1.72 1.97
CA ARG A 35 -10.36 0.39 2.57
C ARG A 35 -10.95 0.36 3.98
N GLN A 36 -10.59 1.33 4.81
CA GLN A 36 -11.10 1.46 6.18
C GLN A 36 -12.63 1.58 6.22
N LYS A 37 -13.22 2.45 5.39
CA LYS A 37 -14.69 2.59 5.32
C LYS A 37 -15.40 1.30 4.91
N MET A 38 -14.82 0.55 3.97
CA MET A 38 -15.40 -0.73 3.55
C MET A 38 -15.27 -1.80 4.64
N GLU A 39 -14.14 -1.84 5.35
CA GLU A 39 -13.94 -2.74 6.51
C GLU A 39 -14.95 -2.43 7.63
N GLU A 40 -15.15 -1.15 7.96
CA GLU A 40 -16.18 -0.70 8.92
C GLU A 40 -17.59 -1.12 8.50
N GLN A 41 -17.95 -0.95 7.23
CA GLN A 41 -19.25 -1.37 6.71
C GLN A 41 -19.48 -2.88 6.81
N VAL A 42 -18.45 -3.69 6.54
CA VAL A 42 -18.52 -5.15 6.66
C VAL A 42 -18.63 -5.58 8.13
N ALA A 43 -17.95 -4.89 9.05
CA ALA A 43 -17.99 -5.20 10.48
C ALA A 43 -19.35 -4.90 11.12
N VAL A 44 -20.06 -3.86 10.65
CA VAL A 44 -21.40 -3.47 11.15
C VAL A 44 -22.52 -4.36 10.58
N ALA A 45 -22.27 -5.05 9.47
CA ALA A 45 -23.23 -5.95 8.83
C ALA A 45 -23.28 -7.36 9.46
N HIS A 46 -22.34 -7.70 10.36
CA HIS A 46 -22.33 -8.92 11.16
C HIS A 46 -22.90 -8.65 12.56
#